data_AF-A0A3E0N817-F1
#
_entry.id   AF-A0A3E0N817-F1
#
_cell.length_a   1.000
_cell.length_b   1.000
_cell.length_c   1.000
_cell.angle_alpha   90.00
_cell.angle_beta   90.00
_cell.angle_gamma   90.00
#
_symmetry.space_group_name_H-M   'P 1'
#
loop_
_entity.id
_entity.type
_entity.pdbx_description
1 polymer ?
#
loop_
_entity_poly.entity_id
_entity_poly.type
_entity_poly.pdbx_seq_one_letter_code
_entity_poly.pdbx_strand_id
1 'polypeptide(L)'
;MKIAATRKAVEWWSRTAACRREILTGAGRLKVQQGRVRDNSPNPSDRVQFTPSVLPAYLRRADAIEESIPWLYLKGVSTGDSQEALQAIVGEKAVGLSANVVVCLKQQWADEYDEWCRRDLSEKQYVYVWADGIHVKVRLEDDANKKQSILVVMGATADGRKELIAGVENPLPFSRSLFMSQQNLLGLVERERSKPSDGSNVATAQLA
;
A
#
# COMPACT_ATOMS: atom_id res chain seq x y z
N MET A 1 2.86 34.66 19.67
CA MET A 1 2.90 33.41 20.46
C MET A 1 3.99 32.42 20.05
N LYS A 2 4.15 32.08 18.75
CA LYS A 2 5.17 31.09 18.30
C LYS A 2 6.61 31.40 18.76
N ILE A 3 7.05 32.66 18.63
CA ILE A 3 8.43 33.09 18.94
C ILE A 3 8.77 32.98 20.44
N ALA A 4 7.83 33.29 21.34
CA ALA A 4 8.03 33.19 22.79
C ALA A 4 8.18 31.73 23.25
N ALA A 5 7.41 30.82 22.63
CA ALA A 5 7.53 29.38 22.87
C ALA A 5 8.89 28.84 22.37
N THR A 6 9.38 29.30 21.21
CA THR A 6 10.70 28.88 20.69
C THR A 6 11.84 29.33 21.58
N ARG A 7 11.78 30.56 22.12
CA ARG A 7 12.85 31.12 22.97
C ARG A 7 12.94 30.41 24.33
N LYS A 8 11.79 30.14 24.97
CA LYS A 8 11.72 29.29 26.18
C LYS A 8 12.16 27.85 25.91
N ALA A 9 11.79 27.28 24.75
CA ALA A 9 12.20 25.93 24.37
C ALA A 9 13.72 25.80 24.21
N VAL A 10 14.39 26.79 23.63
CA VAL A 10 15.87 26.83 23.51
C VAL A 10 16.54 26.93 24.90
N GLU A 11 15.99 27.76 25.80
CA GLU A 11 16.49 27.89 27.17
C GLU A 11 16.27 26.63 28.02
N TRP A 12 15.23 25.84 27.73
CA TRP A 12 14.99 24.54 28.37
C TRP A 12 15.81 23.41 27.71
N TRP A 13 16.16 23.55 26.44
CA TRP A 13 16.96 22.57 25.69
C TRP A 13 18.34 22.34 26.33
N SER A 14 18.91 23.39 26.94
CA SER A 14 20.20 23.33 27.64
C SER A 14 20.13 22.68 29.04
N ARG A 15 18.93 22.48 29.61
CA ARG A 15 18.76 21.97 30.99
C ARG A 15 18.14 20.57 31.09
N THR A 16 17.69 19.99 29.98
CA THR A 16 16.88 18.78 30.01
C THR A 16 17.62 17.55 29.46
N ALA A 17 17.34 16.38 30.04
CA ALA A 17 17.88 15.10 29.60
C ALA A 17 17.57 14.87 28.12
N ALA A 18 18.61 14.71 27.32
CA ALA A 18 18.49 14.50 25.89
C ALA A 18 18.33 13.01 25.58
N CYS A 19 17.31 12.67 24.80
CA CYS A 19 17.12 11.31 24.31
C CYS A 19 17.99 11.12 23.06
N ARG A 20 19.00 10.27 23.18
CA ARG A 20 19.83 9.86 22.04
C ARG A 20 19.14 8.72 21.31
N ARG A 21 18.97 8.87 19.99
CA ARG A 21 18.47 7.81 19.10
C ARG A 21 19.25 7.76 17.82
N GLU A 22 19.31 6.56 17.24
CA GLU A 22 19.82 6.35 15.89
C GLU A 22 18.66 6.29 14.91
N ILE A 23 18.80 7.00 13.79
CA ILE A 23 17.84 7.02 12.70
C ILE A 23 18.57 6.56 11.45
N LEU A 24 17.99 5.61 10.74
CA LEU A 24 18.52 5.18 9.46
C LEU A 24 18.12 6.18 8.37
N THR A 25 19.10 6.71 7.65
CA THR A 25 18.94 7.63 6.52
C THR A 25 19.68 7.08 5.31
N GLY A 26 19.46 7.64 4.12
CA GLY A 26 20.17 7.17 2.90
C GLY A 26 21.70 7.28 2.99
N ALA A 27 22.22 8.16 3.85
CA ALA A 27 23.65 8.29 4.15
C ALA A 27 24.14 7.33 5.27
N GLY A 28 23.28 6.42 5.75
CA GLY A 28 23.54 5.51 6.86
C GLY A 28 22.89 5.96 8.17
N ARG A 29 23.36 5.40 9.29
CA ARG A 29 22.81 5.67 10.63
C ARG A 29 23.27 7.02 11.16
N LEU A 30 22.31 7.92 11.35
CA LEU A 30 22.52 9.22 11.96
C LEU A 30 22.19 9.15 13.46
N LYS A 31 23.18 9.44 14.31
CA LYS A 31 22.98 9.61 15.76
C LYS A 31 22.40 10.99 16.01
N VAL A 32 21.15 11.05 16.44
CA VAL A 32 20.45 12.29 16.75
C VAL A 32 20.23 12.37 18.26
N GLN A 33 20.54 13.54 18.81
CA GLN A 33 20.24 13.88 20.19
C GLN A 33 19.06 14.84 20.20
N GLN A 34 17.92 14.37 20.70
CA GLN A 34 16.73 15.18 20.81
C GLN A 34 16.56 15.66 22.26
N GLY A 35 16.59 16.97 22.46
CA GLY A 35 16.21 17.54 23.76
C GLY A 35 14.73 17.26 24.04
N ARG A 36 14.44 16.73 25.22
CA ARG A 36 13.08 16.57 25.71
C ARG A 36 12.69 17.88 26.37
N VAL A 37 11.57 18.48 25.98
CA VAL A 37 11.07 19.72 26.61
C VAL A 37 10.06 19.30 27.67
N ARG A 38 10.28 19.64 28.94
CA ARG A 38 9.32 19.39 30.03
C ARG A 38 8.96 20.71 30.70
N ASP A 39 7.70 21.10 30.56
CA ASP A 39 7.15 22.22 31.31
C ASP A 39 6.85 21.79 32.76
N ASN A 40 7.62 22.32 33.70
CA ASN A 40 7.46 22.06 35.14
C ASN A 40 6.66 23.17 35.85
N SER A 41 5.88 23.96 35.12
CA SER A 41 5.05 25.01 35.73
C SER A 41 4.16 24.42 36.84
N PRO A 42 4.06 25.11 38.00
CA PRO A 42 3.36 24.59 39.17
C PRO A 42 1.88 24.35 38.91
N ASN A 43 1.26 25.20 38.09
CA ASN A 43 -0.11 25.03 37.65
C ASN A 43 -0.20 24.15 36.38
N PRO A 44 -0.90 23.01 36.41
CA PRO A 44 -1.03 22.12 35.25
C PRO A 44 -1.68 22.76 34.02
N SER A 45 -2.59 23.74 34.22
CA SER A 45 -3.29 24.40 33.10
C SER A 45 -2.38 25.27 32.23
N ASP A 46 -1.24 25.69 32.78
CA ASP A 46 -0.31 26.59 32.10
C ASP A 46 0.83 25.82 31.40
N ARG A 47 0.83 24.47 31.52
CA ARG A 47 1.87 23.62 30.97
C ARG A 47 1.72 23.47 29.46
N VAL A 48 2.78 23.76 28.73
CA VAL A 48 2.83 23.59 27.28
C VAL A 48 3.47 22.24 26.93
N GLN A 49 2.79 21.47 26.08
CA GLN A 49 3.38 20.28 25.46
C GLN A 49 4.09 20.66 24.15
N PHE A 50 5.33 20.21 23.98
CA PHE A 50 6.10 20.41 22.77
C PHE A 50 6.37 19.07 22.10
N THR A 51 5.80 18.89 20.90
CA THR A 51 6.10 17.76 20.03
C THR A 51 6.86 18.27 18.80
N PRO A 52 8.11 17.85 18.60
CA PRO A 52 8.89 18.29 17.45
C PRO A 52 8.32 17.71 16.16
N SER A 53 8.03 18.58 15.18
CA SER A 53 7.52 18.17 13.86
C SER A 53 8.60 17.57 12.96
N VAL A 54 9.84 18.09 13.04
CA VAL A 54 10.97 17.62 12.21
C VAL A 54 11.42 16.21 12.60
N LEU A 55 11.25 15.84 13.88
CA LEU A 55 11.66 14.55 14.37
C LEU A 55 10.56 13.93 15.24
N PRO A 56 9.51 13.35 14.59
CA PRO A 56 8.40 12.72 15.28
C PRO A 56 8.87 11.71 16.33
N ALA A 57 8.02 11.47 17.32
CA ALA A 57 8.25 10.42 18.30
C ALA A 57 8.39 9.07 17.58
N TYR A 58 9.31 8.23 18.05
CA TYR A 58 9.54 6.87 17.52
C TYR A 58 10.02 6.76 16.07
N LEU A 59 10.27 7.87 15.35
CA LEU A 59 10.90 7.81 14.03
C LEU A 59 12.23 7.04 14.10
N ARG A 60 12.33 5.94 13.35
CA ARG A 60 13.51 5.07 13.25
C ARG A 60 14.21 5.15 11.90
N ARG A 61 13.50 5.57 10.85
CA ARG A 61 13.96 5.58 9.46
C ARG A 61 13.46 6.84 8.76
N ALA A 62 14.17 7.29 7.74
CA ALA A 62 13.72 8.36 6.87
C ALA A 62 12.71 7.85 5.84
N ASP A 63 11.74 8.68 5.47
CA ASP A 63 10.66 8.36 4.52
C ASP A 63 11.20 7.85 3.18
N ALA A 64 12.29 8.44 2.67
CA ALA A 64 12.95 8.00 1.44
C ALA A 64 13.40 6.52 1.47
N ILE A 65 13.75 5.98 2.65
CA ILE A 65 14.06 4.56 2.80
C ILE A 65 12.77 3.73 2.80
N GLU A 66 11.73 4.17 3.49
CA GLU A 66 10.46 3.43 3.54
C GLU A 66 9.81 3.36 2.15
N GLU A 67 9.88 4.44 1.36
CA GLU A 67 9.42 4.50 -0.03
C GLU A 67 10.22 3.60 -0.98
N SER A 68 11.50 3.35 -0.68
CA SER A 68 12.34 2.47 -1.52
C SER A 68 11.91 1.01 -1.44
N ILE A 69 11.29 0.57 -0.33
CA ILE A 69 10.90 -0.82 -0.11
C ILE A 69 9.81 -1.26 -1.10
N PRO A 70 8.68 -0.53 -1.27
CA PRO A 70 7.72 -0.81 -2.33
C PRO A 70 8.33 -0.87 -3.72
N TRP A 71 9.29 0.01 -4.01
CA TRP A 71 9.90 0.10 -5.32
C TRP A 71 10.74 -1.15 -5.63
N LEU A 72 11.51 -1.64 -4.66
CA LEU A 72 12.27 -2.88 -4.79
C LEU A 72 11.35 -4.08 -5.02
N TYR A 73 10.23 -4.15 -4.29
CA TYR A 73 9.25 -5.20 -4.47
C TYR A 73 8.63 -5.17 -5.88
N LEU A 74 8.26 -3.97 -6.37
CA LEU A 74 7.71 -3.80 -7.71
C LEU A 74 8.72 -4.14 -8.83
N LYS A 75 10.02 -3.99 -8.57
CA LYS A 75 11.08 -4.44 -9.47
C LYS A 75 11.36 -5.94 -9.43
N GLY A 76 10.66 -6.69 -8.57
CA GLY A 76 10.79 -8.13 -8.48
C GLY A 76 11.98 -8.58 -7.62
N VAL A 77 12.50 -7.71 -6.75
CA VAL A 77 13.47 -8.13 -5.73
C VAL A 77 12.74 -9.03 -4.73
N SER A 78 13.28 -10.23 -4.48
CA SER A 78 12.72 -11.16 -3.52
C SER A 78 12.64 -10.53 -2.13
N THR A 79 11.64 -10.92 -1.34
CA THR A 79 11.52 -10.47 0.06
C THR A 79 12.76 -10.81 0.89
N GLY A 80 13.42 -11.95 0.59
CA GLY A 80 14.68 -12.34 1.23
C GLY A 80 15.87 -11.47 0.80
N ASP A 81 15.93 -11.12 -0.48
CA ASP A 81 17.06 -10.38 -1.08
C ASP A 81 16.91 -8.87 -0.93
N SER A 82 15.72 -8.39 -0.54
CA SER A 82 15.45 -6.97 -0.32
C SER A 82 16.39 -6.35 0.72
N GLN A 83 16.76 -7.12 1.76
CA GLN A 83 17.71 -6.66 2.77
C GLN A 83 19.11 -6.45 2.17
N GLU A 84 19.58 -7.37 1.32
CA GLU A 84 20.87 -7.27 0.65
C GLU A 84 20.89 -6.07 -0.33
N ALA A 85 19.83 -5.90 -1.11
CA ALA A 85 19.67 -4.77 -2.03
C ALA A 85 19.72 -3.42 -1.28
N LEU A 86 19.07 -3.32 -0.11
CA LEU A 86 19.08 -2.11 0.71
C LEU A 86 20.44 -1.88 1.38
N GLN A 87 21.12 -2.93 1.82
CA GLN A 87 22.49 -2.84 2.35
C GLN A 87 23.47 -2.34 1.28
N ALA A 88 23.30 -2.73 0.01
CA ALA A 88 24.15 -2.23 -1.07
C ALA A 88 23.98 -0.71 -1.29
N ILE A 89 22.77 -0.18 -1.07
CA ILE A 89 22.45 1.24 -1.28
C ILE A 89 22.84 2.10 -0.06
N VAL A 90 22.53 1.62 1.16
CA VAL A 90 22.64 2.40 2.40
C VAL A 90 23.88 2.02 3.25
N GLY A 91 24.58 0.95 2.86
CA GLY A 91 25.74 0.39 3.53
C GLY A 91 25.41 -0.69 4.56
N GLU A 92 26.42 -1.44 5.00
CA GLU A 92 26.31 -2.57 5.94
C GLU A 92 25.63 -2.21 7.29
N LYS A 93 25.58 -0.92 7.65
CA LYS A 93 24.91 -0.43 8.86
C LYS A 93 23.39 -0.33 8.72
N ALA A 94 22.81 -0.69 7.58
CA ALA A 94 21.36 -0.75 7.34
C ALA A 94 20.67 -1.99 7.98
N VAL A 95 21.22 -2.52 9.07
CA VAL A 95 20.57 -3.56 9.89
C VAL A 95 19.31 -2.96 10.51
N GLY A 96 18.12 -3.36 10.07
CA GLY A 96 16.85 -2.81 10.56
C GLY A 96 15.69 -2.88 9.56
N LEU A 97 15.94 -3.32 8.33
CA LEU A 97 14.92 -3.62 7.32
C LEU A 97 14.83 -5.13 7.20
N SER A 98 14.00 -5.74 8.05
CA SER A 98 13.74 -7.17 8.00
C SER A 98 12.67 -7.48 6.98
N ALA A 99 12.66 -8.71 6.47
CA ALA A 99 11.59 -9.28 5.65
C ALA A 99 10.19 -9.00 6.23
N ASN A 100 10.07 -8.86 7.55
CA ASN A 100 8.83 -8.54 8.24
C ASN A 100 8.20 -7.22 7.79
N VAL A 101 9.00 -6.20 7.42
CA VAL A 101 8.47 -4.92 6.92
C VAL A 101 7.75 -5.11 5.59
N VAL A 102 8.34 -5.89 4.68
CA VAL A 102 7.74 -6.24 3.38
C VAL A 102 6.47 -7.06 3.57
N VAL A 103 6.46 -7.98 4.55
CA VAL A 103 5.26 -8.77 4.89
C VAL A 103 4.12 -7.87 5.40
N CYS A 104 4.41 -6.94 6.32
CA CYS A 104 3.41 -5.99 6.80
C CYS A 104 2.88 -5.09 5.67
N LEU A 105 3.77 -4.58 4.81
CA LEU A 105 3.37 -3.79 3.63
C LEU A 105 2.48 -4.59 2.68
N LYS A 106 2.82 -5.86 2.42
CA LYS A 106 2.00 -6.75 1.62
C LYS A 106 0.61 -6.94 2.23
N GLN A 107 0.51 -7.07 3.56
CA GLN A 107 -0.78 -7.22 4.22
C GLN A 107 -1.63 -5.96 4.03
N GLN A 108 -1.05 -4.77 4.21
CA GLN A 108 -1.74 -3.52 3.96
C GLN A 108 -2.25 -3.43 2.50
N TRP A 109 -1.42 -3.79 1.52
CA TRP A 109 -1.85 -3.81 0.12
C TRP A 109 -2.90 -4.87 -0.19
N ALA A 110 -2.88 -6.00 0.51
CA ALA A 110 -3.94 -6.99 0.39
C ALA A 110 -5.28 -6.41 0.88
N ASP A 111 -5.27 -5.67 1.99
CA ASP A 111 -6.46 -5.02 2.52
C ASP A 111 -6.97 -3.92 1.57
N GLU A 112 -6.06 -3.09 1.03
CA GLU A 112 -6.38 -2.06 0.02
C GLU A 112 -6.92 -2.68 -1.28
N TYR A 113 -6.35 -3.81 -1.71
CA TYR A 113 -6.82 -4.56 -2.87
C TYR A 113 -8.23 -5.12 -2.63
N ASP A 114 -8.48 -5.64 -1.44
CA ASP A 114 -9.77 -6.15 -1.01
C ASP A 114 -10.84 -5.05 -0.99
N GLU A 115 -10.50 -3.86 -0.52
CA GLU A 115 -11.36 -2.68 -0.59
C GLU A 115 -11.62 -2.25 -2.04
N TRP A 116 -10.57 -2.19 -2.86
CA TRP A 116 -10.66 -1.86 -4.28
C TRP A 116 -11.55 -2.84 -5.05
N CYS A 117 -11.50 -4.13 -4.74
CA CYS A 117 -12.38 -5.15 -5.33
C CYS A 117 -13.85 -4.96 -4.94
N ARG A 118 -14.13 -4.35 -3.78
CA ARG A 118 -15.50 -4.12 -3.27
C ARG A 118 -16.10 -2.77 -3.69
N ARG A 119 -15.31 -1.89 -4.33
CA ARG A 119 -15.75 -0.55 -4.72
C ARG A 119 -16.99 -0.57 -5.60
N ASP A 120 -17.82 0.47 -5.50
CA ASP A 120 -18.98 0.62 -6.38
C ASP A 120 -18.54 1.09 -7.76
N LEU A 121 -19.09 0.46 -8.80
CA LEU A 121 -18.83 0.79 -10.21
C LEU A 121 -20.07 1.35 -10.91
N SER A 122 -21.17 1.54 -10.20
CA SER A 122 -22.46 1.86 -10.82
C SER A 122 -22.57 3.22 -11.49
N GLU A 123 -21.68 4.16 -11.14
CA GLU A 123 -21.59 5.46 -11.83
C GLU A 123 -20.80 5.37 -13.14
N LYS A 124 -20.24 4.19 -13.47
CA LYS A 124 -19.41 3.97 -14.66
C LYS A 124 -20.22 3.27 -15.74
N GLN A 125 -20.34 3.92 -16.89
CA GLN A 125 -20.91 3.32 -18.09
C GLN A 125 -19.80 2.74 -18.97
N TYR A 126 -19.70 1.41 -18.99
CA TYR A 126 -18.75 0.69 -19.83
C TYR A 126 -19.39 0.34 -21.18
N VAL A 127 -18.76 0.78 -22.26
CA VAL A 127 -19.18 0.45 -23.63
C VAL A 127 -18.60 -0.90 -24.05
N TYR A 128 -17.37 -1.19 -23.61
CA TYR A 128 -16.70 -2.46 -23.87
C TYR A 128 -16.09 -3.02 -22.59
N VAL A 129 -16.20 -4.33 -22.42
CA VAL A 129 -15.53 -5.07 -21.35
C VAL A 129 -14.86 -6.27 -21.97
N TRP A 130 -13.59 -6.50 -21.62
CA TRP A 130 -12.85 -7.70 -22.01
C TRP A 130 -12.17 -8.31 -20.79
N ALA A 131 -11.97 -9.62 -20.83
CA ALA A 131 -11.29 -10.37 -19.78
C ALA A 131 -10.14 -11.16 -20.38
N ASP A 132 -8.98 -11.13 -19.73
CA ASP A 132 -7.77 -11.85 -20.12
C ASP A 132 -7.26 -12.73 -18.97
N GLY A 133 -6.68 -13.89 -19.30
CA GLY A 133 -6.20 -14.87 -18.33
C GLY A 133 -4.68 -14.97 -18.36
N ILE A 134 -4.02 -14.54 -17.28
CA ILE A 134 -2.57 -14.65 -17.13
C ILE A 134 -2.23 -15.93 -16.37
N HIS A 135 -1.47 -16.82 -17.00
CA HIS A 135 -1.00 -18.05 -16.38
C HIS A 135 0.30 -17.83 -15.61
N VAL A 136 0.26 -18.04 -14.30
CA VAL A 136 1.44 -17.95 -13.45
C VAL A 136 1.78 -19.34 -12.91
N LYS A 137 3.04 -19.74 -13.08
CA LYS A 137 3.56 -20.98 -12.50
C LYS A 137 3.88 -20.71 -11.03
N VAL A 138 2.93 -21.02 -10.15
CA VAL A 138 3.15 -20.91 -8.71
C VAL A 138 3.62 -22.27 -8.19
N ARG A 139 4.71 -22.26 -7.41
CA ARG A 139 5.23 -23.46 -6.73
C ARG A 139 4.37 -23.74 -5.50
N LEU A 140 3.16 -24.25 -5.72
CA LEU A 140 2.39 -24.90 -4.67
C LEU A 140 2.79 -26.38 -4.62
N GLU A 141 2.83 -26.95 -3.42
CA GLU A 141 3.26 -28.35 -3.17
C GLU A 141 2.34 -29.38 -3.83
N ASP A 142 1.14 -28.97 -4.26
CA ASP A 142 0.14 -29.84 -4.87
C ASP A 142 0.15 -29.71 -6.40
N ASP A 143 0.33 -30.83 -7.11
CA ASP A 143 0.40 -30.92 -8.58
C ASP A 143 -0.86 -30.38 -9.27
N ALA A 144 -2.01 -30.45 -8.60
CA ALA A 144 -3.28 -29.89 -9.09
C ALA A 144 -3.34 -28.36 -9.05
N ASN A 145 -2.54 -27.71 -8.18
CA ASN A 145 -2.53 -26.25 -7.96
C ASN A 145 -1.35 -25.53 -8.63
N LYS A 146 -0.52 -26.24 -9.42
CA LYS A 146 0.66 -25.68 -10.12
C LYS A 146 0.33 -24.63 -11.20
N LYS A 147 -0.95 -24.45 -11.53
CA LYS A 147 -1.43 -23.54 -12.58
C LYS A 147 -2.47 -22.60 -12.02
N GLN A 148 -2.04 -21.66 -11.17
CA GLN A 148 -2.89 -20.54 -10.82
C GLN A 148 -3.00 -19.61 -12.04
N SER A 149 -4.23 -19.17 -12.31
CA SER A 149 -4.51 -18.18 -13.36
C SER A 149 -5.09 -16.94 -12.71
N ILE A 150 -4.59 -15.79 -13.14
CA ILE A 150 -5.14 -14.49 -12.76
C ILE A 150 -6.05 -14.06 -13.90
N LEU A 151 -7.33 -13.90 -13.60
CA LEU A 151 -8.29 -13.31 -14.52
C LEU A 151 -8.26 -11.79 -14.35
N VAL A 152 -7.99 -11.07 -15.42
CA VAL A 152 -7.92 -9.61 -15.46
C VAL A 152 -9.09 -9.12 -16.31
N VAL A 153 -10.01 -8.36 -15.70
CA VAL A 153 -11.16 -7.76 -16.38
C VAL A 153 -10.91 -6.28 -16.57
N MET A 154 -10.97 -5.81 -17.82
CA MET A 154 -10.77 -4.44 -18.22
C MET A 154 -12.03 -3.91 -18.89
N GLY A 155 -12.35 -2.64 -18.65
CA GLY A 155 -13.45 -1.93 -19.27
C GLY A 155 -12.99 -0.68 -20.01
N ALA A 156 -13.73 -0.28 -21.04
CA ALA A 156 -13.63 1.04 -21.65
C ALA A 156 -14.92 1.82 -21.36
N THR A 157 -14.78 3.01 -20.79
CA THR A 157 -15.91 3.91 -20.51
C THR A 157 -16.42 4.59 -21.79
N ALA A 158 -17.61 5.21 -21.72
CA ALA A 158 -18.16 6.02 -22.81
C ALA A 158 -17.22 7.15 -23.26
N ASP A 159 -16.39 7.67 -22.35
CA ASP A 159 -15.35 8.67 -22.65
C ASP A 159 -14.12 8.11 -23.38
N GLY A 160 -14.09 6.79 -23.67
CA GLY A 160 -12.94 6.11 -24.29
C GLY A 160 -11.78 5.82 -23.33
N ARG A 161 -11.96 5.98 -22.01
CA ARG A 161 -10.92 5.65 -21.02
C ARG A 161 -10.97 4.17 -20.67
N LYS A 162 -9.81 3.51 -20.74
CA LYS A 162 -9.64 2.12 -20.31
C LYS A 162 -9.35 2.08 -18.81
N GLU A 163 -10.07 1.27 -18.07
CA GLU A 163 -9.83 1.05 -16.64
C GLU A 163 -9.89 -0.44 -16.28
N LEU A 164 -9.10 -0.82 -15.29
CA LEU A 164 -9.15 -2.15 -14.71
C LEU A 164 -10.40 -2.24 -13.83
N ILE A 165 -11.27 -3.20 -14.11
CA ILE A 165 -12.52 -3.43 -13.39
C ILE A 165 -12.28 -4.38 -12.22
N ALA A 166 -11.63 -5.52 -12.48
CA ALA A 166 -11.36 -6.54 -11.49
C ALA A 166 -10.11 -7.36 -11.83
N GLY A 167 -9.39 -7.80 -10.81
CA GLY A 167 -8.45 -8.91 -10.88
C GLY A 167 -9.00 -10.04 -9.99
N VAL A 168 -9.00 -11.28 -10.45
CA VAL A 168 -9.43 -12.41 -9.62
C VAL A 168 -8.41 -13.53 -9.75
N GLU A 169 -7.84 -13.92 -8.62
CA GLU A 169 -7.04 -15.14 -8.54
C GLU A 169 -7.99 -16.34 -8.53
N ASN A 170 -7.88 -17.20 -9.55
CA ASN A 170 -8.73 -18.39 -9.64
C ASN A 170 -7.87 -19.65 -9.46
N PRO A 171 -8.15 -20.48 -8.43
CA PRO A 171 -7.45 -21.74 -8.22
C PRO A 171 -7.87 -22.84 -9.21
N LEU A 172 -8.89 -22.64 -10.05
CA LEU A 172 -9.43 -23.69 -10.93
C LEU A 172 -8.86 -23.68 -12.36
N PRO A 173 -8.72 -24.86 -13.00
CA PRO A 173 -8.24 -24.98 -14.38
C PRO A 173 -9.16 -24.28 -15.40
N PHE A 174 -8.52 -23.68 -16.42
CA PHE A 174 -9.11 -22.80 -17.46
C PHE A 174 -10.45 -23.28 -18.05
N SER A 175 -10.65 -24.59 -18.27
CA SER A 175 -11.88 -25.12 -18.86
C SER A 175 -13.12 -25.00 -17.97
N ARG A 176 -12.96 -25.06 -16.63
CA ARG A 176 -14.03 -24.76 -15.66
C ARG A 176 -14.11 -23.27 -15.34
N SER A 177 -12.98 -22.58 -15.41
CA SER A 177 -12.86 -21.14 -15.19
C SER A 177 -13.67 -20.32 -16.22
N LEU A 178 -13.75 -20.74 -17.49
CA LEU A 178 -14.59 -20.07 -18.50
C LEU A 178 -16.09 -20.10 -18.15
N PHE A 179 -16.56 -21.17 -17.52
CA PHE A 179 -17.96 -21.33 -17.13
C PHE A 179 -18.30 -20.50 -15.88
N MET A 180 -17.38 -20.46 -14.91
CA MET A 180 -17.51 -19.60 -13.72
C MET A 180 -17.24 -18.12 -14.02
N SER A 181 -16.36 -17.79 -14.96
CA SER A 181 -16.12 -16.41 -15.40
C SER A 181 -17.33 -15.87 -16.15
N GLN A 182 -18.01 -16.68 -16.97
CA GLN A 182 -19.31 -16.33 -17.53
C GLN A 182 -20.36 -16.07 -16.43
N GLN A 183 -20.43 -16.91 -15.39
CA GLN A 183 -21.35 -16.71 -14.25
C GLN A 183 -21.00 -15.48 -13.40
N ASN A 184 -19.72 -15.19 -13.18
CA ASN A 184 -19.26 -14.00 -12.45
C ASN A 184 -19.44 -12.72 -13.29
N LEU A 185 -19.20 -12.76 -14.60
CA LEU A 185 -19.54 -11.68 -15.53
C LEU A 185 -21.06 -11.48 -15.58
N LEU A 186 -21.86 -12.56 -15.61
CA LEU A 186 -23.31 -12.50 -15.49
C LEU A 186 -23.73 -11.89 -14.16
N GLY A 187 -23.13 -12.27 -13.03
CA GLY A 187 -23.40 -11.66 -11.72
C GLY A 187 -23.00 -10.19 -11.65
N LEU A 188 -21.89 -9.79 -12.30
CA LEU A 188 -21.47 -8.39 -12.41
C LEU A 188 -22.46 -7.60 -13.28
N VAL A 189 -22.91 -8.18 -14.41
CA VAL A 189 -23.92 -7.61 -15.31
C VAL A 189 -25.31 -7.58 -14.67
N GLU A 190 -25.68 -8.56 -13.84
CA GLU A 190 -26.93 -8.59 -13.08
C GLU A 190 -26.92 -7.60 -11.90
N ARG A 191 -25.75 -7.36 -11.29
CA ARG A 191 -25.55 -6.28 -10.31
C ARG A 191 -25.73 -4.90 -10.95
N GLU A 192 -25.32 -4.73 -12.21
CA GLU A 192 -25.62 -3.54 -13.02
C GLU A 192 -27.11 -3.45 -13.42
N ARG A 193 -27.74 -4.58 -13.83
CA ARG A 193 -29.15 -4.61 -14.29
C ARG A 193 -30.21 -4.52 -13.18
N SER A 194 -29.88 -4.86 -11.94
CA SER A 194 -30.80 -4.81 -10.79
C SER A 194 -31.02 -3.40 -10.22
N LYS A 195 -30.34 -2.38 -10.76
CA LYS A 195 -30.66 -0.97 -10.52
C LYS A 195 -31.77 -0.53 -11.48
N PRO A 196 -32.82 0.17 -11.00
CA PRO A 196 -33.90 0.63 -11.87
C PRO A 196 -33.33 1.56 -12.94
N SER A 197 -33.50 1.16 -14.19
CA SER A 197 -32.97 1.86 -15.36
C SER A 197 -33.93 2.94 -15.83
N ASP A 198 -33.46 4.19 -15.87
CA ASP A 198 -33.96 5.14 -16.86
C ASP A 198 -33.43 4.68 -18.22
N GLY A 199 -34.35 4.31 -19.10
CA GLY A 199 -34.07 3.52 -20.29
C GLY A 199 -33.14 4.20 -21.27
N SER A 200 -31.91 3.67 -21.40
CA SER A 200 -31.22 3.45 -22.67
C SER A 200 -29.82 2.88 -22.42
N ASN A 201 -29.66 1.56 -22.54
CA ASN A 201 -28.71 0.93 -23.47
C ASN A 201 -28.35 -0.51 -23.08
N VAL A 202 -28.27 -1.32 -24.13
CA VAL A 202 -28.10 -2.76 -24.12
C VAL A 202 -26.60 -3.05 -24.01
N ALA A 203 -26.14 -3.60 -22.88
CA ALA A 203 -24.78 -4.13 -22.79
C ALA A 203 -24.68 -5.40 -23.66
N THR A 204 -24.08 -5.27 -24.85
CA THR A 204 -23.68 -6.41 -25.67
C THR A 204 -22.31 -6.90 -25.18
N ALA A 205 -22.32 -7.93 -24.33
CA ALA A 205 -21.12 -8.68 -24.01
C ALA A 205 -20.74 -9.55 -25.23
N GLN A 206 -19.85 -9.06 -26.08
CA GLN A 206 -19.19 -9.90 -27.08
C GLN A 206 -17.96 -10.55 -26.42
N LEU A 207 -18.11 -11.83 -26.09
CA LEU A 207 -17.00 -12.72 -25.80
C LEU A 207 -16.23 -12.94 -27.11
N ALA A 208 -14.99 -12.46 -27.17
CA ALA A 208 -14.02 -12.82 -28.21
C ALA A 208 -13.10 -13.92 -27.68
#